data_AF-A0A0B5ASL7-F1
#
_entry.id   AF-A0A0B5ASL7-F1
#
_cell.length_a   1.000
_cell.length_b   1.000
_cell.length_c   1.000
_cell.angle_alpha   90.00
_cell.angle_beta   90.00
_cell.angle_gamma   90.00
#
_symmetry.space_group_name_H-M   'P 1'
#
loop_
_entity.id
_entity.type
_entity.pdbx_description
1 polymer ?
#
loop_
_entity_poly.entity_id
_entity_poly.type
_entity_poly.pdbx_seq_one_letter_code
_entity_poly.pdbx_strand_id
1 'polypeptide(L)'
;MKVITPKENYDLLRAAERTAGKKIKHLTAVVPDCVDGEWGAYQVIRCYKGASNYFAEMKLLKRAESEADAHAKVAQAMKELRQH
;
A
#
# COMPACT_ATOMS: atom_id res chain seq x y z
N MET A 1 2.74 9.62 3.10
CA MET A 1 1.89 9.64 4.31
C MET A 1 2.21 8.44 5.17
N LYS A 2 2.23 8.57 6.50
CA LYS A 2 2.54 7.48 7.44
C LYS A 2 1.27 7.06 8.16
N VAL A 3 0.94 5.76 8.13
CA VAL A 3 -0.25 5.20 8.78
C VAL A 3 0.14 4.12 9.79
N ILE A 4 -0.66 3.98 10.84
CA ILE A 4 -0.61 2.80 11.70
C ILE A 4 -1.26 1.66 10.92
N THR A 5 -0.64 0.49 10.93
CA THR A 5 -1.16 -0.69 10.22
C THR A 5 -1.25 -1.88 11.19
N PRO A 6 -2.22 -2.79 11.00
CA PRO A 6 -2.27 -4.04 11.77
C PRO A 6 -1.02 -4.89 11.58
N LYS A 7 -0.68 -5.70 12.57
CA LYS A 7 0.49 -6.61 12.51
C LYS A 7 0.38 -7.57 11.32
N GLU A 8 -0.83 -8.02 11.02
CA GLU A 8 -1.15 -8.94 9.94
C GLU A 8 -0.75 -8.36 8.58
N ASN A 9 -1.10 -7.09 8.32
CA ASN A 9 -0.73 -6.41 7.08
C ASN A 9 0.78 -6.23 6.97
N TYR A 10 1.46 -5.91 8.07
CA TYR A 10 2.92 -5.86 8.11
C TYR A 10 3.54 -7.22 7.76
N ASP A 11 3.08 -8.30 8.39
CA ASP A 11 3.61 -9.64 8.18
C ASP A 11 3.39 -10.12 6.74
N LEU A 12 2.22 -9.84 6.15
CA LEU A 12 1.93 -10.13 4.74
C LEU A 12 2.91 -9.43 3.79
N LEU A 13 3.20 -8.14 4.02
CA LEU A 13 4.17 -7.40 3.21
C LEU A 13 5.58 -7.95 3.38
N ARG A 14 5.98 -8.33 4.60
CA ARG A 14 7.28 -8.96 4.85
C ARG A 14 7.40 -10.33 4.19
N ALA A 15 6.32 -11.11 4.18
CA ALA A 15 6.28 -12.39 3.47
C ALA A 15 6.44 -12.18 1.96
N ALA A 16 5.73 -11.22 1.38
CA ALA A 16 5.87 -10.87 -0.04
C ALA A 16 7.30 -10.44 -0.40
N GLU A 17 7.95 -9.63 0.44
CA GLU A 17 9.37 -9.25 0.25
C GLU A 17 10.31 -10.46 0.25
N ARG A 18 10.10 -11.41 1.17
CA ARG A 18 10.90 -12.64 1.25
C ARG A 18 10.71 -13.53 0.03
N THR A 19 9.46 -13.78 -0.36
CA THR A 19 9.13 -14.63 -1.51
C THR A 19 9.69 -14.07 -2.80
N ALA A 20 9.61 -12.76 -3.00
CA ALA A 20 10.09 -12.12 -4.22
C ALA A 20 11.59 -11.77 -4.19
N GLY A 21 12.26 -11.93 -3.05
CA GLY A 21 13.68 -11.56 -2.86
C GLY A 21 13.97 -10.08 -3.08
N LYS A 22 12.95 -9.21 -2.94
CA LYS A 22 13.04 -7.77 -3.23
C LYS A 22 12.41 -6.96 -2.10
N LYS A 23 12.90 -5.74 -1.90
CA LYS A 23 12.27 -4.78 -0.97
C LYS A 23 10.91 -4.32 -1.52
N ILE A 24 9.97 -3.99 -0.64
CA ILE A 24 8.57 -3.67 -0.98
C ILE A 24 8.46 -2.49 -1.94
N LYS A 25 9.37 -1.52 -1.85
CA LYS A 25 9.49 -0.40 -2.79
C LYS A 25 9.69 -0.82 -4.26
N HIS A 26 10.14 -2.06 -4.50
CA HIS A 26 10.35 -2.66 -5.82
C HIS A 26 9.27 -3.69 -6.19
N LEU A 27 8.31 -3.96 -5.30
CA LEU A 27 7.24 -4.95 -5.50
C LEU A 27 5.92 -4.33 -5.93
N THR A 28 5.89 -3.00 -6.11
CA THR A 28 4.72 -2.29 -6.63
C THR A 28 3.44 -2.69 -5.89
N ALA A 29 3.49 -2.69 -4.56
CA ALA A 29 2.34 -3.05 -3.73
C ALA A 29 1.38 -1.86 -3.67
N VAL A 30 0.18 -2.03 -4.24
CA VAL A 30 -0.87 -1.01 -4.25
C VAL A 30 -2.09 -1.56 -3.53
N VAL A 31 -2.65 -0.77 -2.62
CA VAL A 31 -3.82 -1.15 -1.81
C VAL A 31 -4.90 -0.08 -1.89
N PRO A 32 -6.18 -0.46 -1.80
CA PRO A 32 -7.27 0.48 -1.58
C PRO A 32 -7.32 0.81 -0.08
N ASP A 33 -7.34 2.09 0.27
CA ASP A 33 -7.41 2.49 1.68
C ASP A 33 -8.10 3.86 1.82
N CYS A 34 -8.52 4.18 3.04
CA CYS A 34 -9.00 5.49 3.45
C CYS A 34 -8.01 6.07 4.45
N VAL A 35 -7.19 7.02 4.01
CA VAL A 35 -6.21 7.65 4.88
C VAL A 35 -6.59 9.11 5.10
N ASP A 36 -6.74 9.50 6.38
CA ASP A 36 -7.17 10.84 6.78
C ASP A 36 -8.48 11.28 6.11
N GLY A 37 -9.41 10.34 5.89
CA GLY A 37 -10.70 10.59 5.22
C GLY A 37 -10.64 10.61 3.69
N GLU A 38 -9.46 10.39 3.10
CA GLU A 38 -9.27 10.35 1.65
C GLU A 38 -9.21 8.90 1.14
N TRP A 39 -10.27 8.45 0.48
CA TRP A 39 -10.29 7.18 -0.24
C TRP A 39 -9.40 7.24 -1.48
N GLY A 40 -8.66 6.16 -1.74
CA GLY A 40 -7.83 6.09 -2.93
C GLY A 40 -7.06 4.78 -3.08
N ALA A 41 -6.35 4.69 -4.20
CA ALA A 41 -5.35 3.67 -4.44
C ALA A 41 -3.99 4.19 -3.99
N TYR A 42 -3.40 3.52 -3.01
CA TYR A 42 -2.15 3.91 -2.37
C TYR A 42 -1.05 2.89 -2.64
N GLN A 43 0.12 3.36 -3.05
CA GLN A 43 1.33 2.55 -3.11
C GLN A 43 1.97 2.45 -1.73
N VAL A 44 2.24 1.24 -1.27
CA VAL A 44 3.06 1.01 -0.08
C VAL A 44 4.53 1.15 -0.45
N ILE A 45 5.17 2.19 0.07
CA ILE A 45 6.59 2.50 -0.19
C ILE A 45 7.49 1.75 0.79
N ARG A 46 7.04 1.66 2.06
CA ARG A 46 7.79 1.02 3.14
C ARG A 46 6.83 0.53 4.22
N CYS A 47 7.13 -0.59 4.86
CA CYS A 47 6.54 -0.96 6.14
C CYS A 47 7.64 -1.21 7.19
N TYR A 48 7.35 -0.92 8.46
CA TYR A 48 8.30 -1.14 9.56
C TYR A 48 7.59 -1.28 10.91
N LYS A 49 8.25 -2.01 11.81
CA LYS A 49 7.84 -2.15 13.22
C LYS A 49 8.42 -0.99 14.03
N GLY A 50 7.60 -0.30 14.82
CA GLY A 50 8.03 0.62 15.86
C GLY A 50 8.03 -0.05 17.24
N ALA A 51 8.13 0.75 18.31
CA ALA A 51 8.17 0.23 19.68
C ALA A 51 6.89 -0.52 20.07
N SER A 52 5.72 0.08 19.79
CA SER A 52 4.41 -0.47 20.18
C SER A 52 3.47 -0.77 19.01
N ASN A 53 3.75 -0.21 17.83
CA ASN A 53 2.86 -0.26 16.67
C ASN A 53 3.62 -0.63 15.40
N TYR A 54 2.89 -1.02 14.36
CA TYR A 54 3.40 -1.19 13.01
C TYR A 54 2.98 -0.02 12.13
N PHE A 55 3.85 0.33 11.18
CA PHE A 55 3.64 1.49 10.33
C PHE A 55 3.85 1.15 8.87
N ALA A 56 3.08 1.81 8.02
CA ALA A 56 3.30 1.85 6.58
C ALA A 56 3.48 3.30 6.11
N GLU A 57 4.45 3.53 5.24
CA GLU A 57 4.56 4.76 4.48
C GLU A 57 3.96 4.52 3.09
N MET A 58 2.97 5.33 2.76
CA MET A 58 2.14 5.18 1.59
C MET A 58 2.16 6.46 0.75
N LYS A 59 2.07 6.28 -0.57
CA LYS A 59 1.92 7.35 -1.56
C LYS A 59 0.58 7.16 -2.26
N LEU A 60 -0.28 8.17 -2.21
CA LEU A 60 -1.49 8.18 -3.01
C LEU A 60 -1.13 8.20 -4.50
N LEU A 61 -1.71 7.28 -5.25
CA LEU A 61 -1.57 7.23 -6.71
C LEU A 61 -2.80 7.81 -7.40
N LYS A 62 -3.99 7.43 -6.93
CA LYS A 62 -5.27 7.89 -7.49
C LYS A 62 -6.28 8.10 -6.38
N ARG A 63 -6.92 9.26 -6.38
CA ARG A 63 -8.09 9.57 -5.54
C ARG A 63 -9.29 8.74 -5.97
N ALA A 64 -10.13 8.42 -5.00
CA ALA A 64 -11.40 7.73 -5.20
C ALA A 64 -12.50 8.36 -4.35
N GLU A 65 -13.73 8.24 -4.79
CA GLU A 65 -14.89 8.82 -4.10
C GLU A 65 -15.49 7.87 -3.06
N SER A 66 -15.16 6.59 -3.14
CA SER A 66 -15.66 5.55 -2.25
C SER A 66 -14.65 4.39 -2.15
N GLU A 67 -14.88 3.48 -1.22
CA GLU A 67 -14.12 2.22 -1.12
C GLU A 67 -14.19 1.42 -2.42
N ALA A 68 -15.40 1.22 -2.99
CA ALA A 68 -15.57 0.48 -4.23
C ALA A 68 -14.81 1.12 -5.41
N ASP A 69 -14.82 2.45 -5.49
CA ASP A 69 -14.02 3.17 -6.49
C ASP A 69 -12.51 3.04 -6.20
N ALA A 70 -12.08 3.07 -4.93
CA ALA A 70 -10.68 2.86 -4.55
C ALA A 70 -10.17 1.49 -5.02
N HIS A 71 -10.98 0.44 -4.84
CA HIS A 71 -10.69 -0.89 -5.37
C HIS A 71 -10.54 -0.89 -6.90
N ALA A 72 -11.42 -0.19 -7.64
CA ALA A 72 -11.30 -0.05 -9.09
C ALA A 72 -10.03 0.72 -9.49
N LYS A 73 -9.68 1.78 -8.75
CA LYS A 73 -8.47 2.59 -8.97
C LYS A 73 -7.18 1.80 -8.74
N VAL A 74 -7.16 0.81 -7.85
CA VAL A 74 -5.99 -0.06 -7.63
C VAL A 74 -5.61 -0.80 -8.90
N ALA A 75 -6.58 -1.42 -9.59
CA ALA A 75 -6.34 -2.14 -10.84
C ALA A 75 -5.78 -1.22 -11.93
N GLN A 76 -6.34 0.00 -12.04
CA GLN A 76 -5.85 1.01 -12.96
C GLN A 76 -4.41 1.45 -12.63
N ALA A 77 -4.12 1.76 -11.37
CA ALA A 77 -2.80 2.18 -10.92
C ALA A 77 -1.73 1.10 -11.12
N MET A 78 -2.07 -0.16 -10.88
CA MET A 78 -1.19 -1.31 -11.13
C MET A 78 -0.85 -1.47 -12.61
N LYS A 79 -1.80 -1.21 -13.51
CA LYS A 79 -1.57 -1.26 -14.96
C LYS A 79 -0.58 -0.18 -15.40
N GLU A 80 -0.74 1.05 -14.89
CA GLU A 80 0.14 2.18 -15.22
C GLU A 80 1.56 1.97 -14.70
N LEU A 81 1.72 1.41 -13.50
CA LEU A 81 3.04 1.13 -12.92
C LEU A 81 3.81 -0.03 -13.60
N ARG A 82 3.15 -0.85 -14.42
CA ARG A 82 3.81 -1.92 -15.19
C ARG A 82 4.29 -1.47 -16.57
N GLN A 83 3.86 -0.29 -17.02
CA GLN A 83 4.21 0.26 -18.34
C GLN A 83 5.44 1.20 -18.30
N HIS A 84 6.02 1.40 -17.12
CA HIS A 84 7.22 2.19 -16.86
C HIS A 84 8.27 1.35 -16.13
#